data_AF-A0A1C5F6P3-F1
#
_entry.id   AF-A0A1C5F6P3-F1
#
_cell.length_a   1.000
_cell.length_b   1.000
_cell.length_c   1.000
_cell.angle_alpha   90.00
_cell.angle_beta   90.00
_cell.angle_gamma   90.00
#
_symmetry.space_group_name_H-M   'P 1'
#
loop_
_entity.id
_entity.type
_entity.pdbx_description
1 polymer ?
#
loop_
_entity_poly.entity_id
_entity_poly.type
_entity_poly.pdbx_seq_one_letter_code
_entity_poly.pdbx_strand_id
1 'polypeptide(L)'
;SFDRAAQALAAGIAATATLVEIRIAVIGGGVANAGELLFAPLRRSLQDYATLSFVQHIKVAPALTGTDAGLVGAAAAATLAIRDEATPAEVTPTTVA
;
A
#
# COMPACT_ATOMS: atom_id res chain seq x y z
N SER A 1 -24.33 -7.06 2.94
CA SER A 1 -23.28 -7.18 3.99
C SER A 1 -21.96 -6.64 3.48
N PHE A 2 -21.44 -7.16 2.36
CA PHE A 2 -20.22 -6.66 1.72
C PHE A 2 -20.30 -5.21 1.24
N ASP A 3 -21.46 -4.69 0.83
CA ASP A 3 -21.58 -3.29 0.38
C ASP A 3 -21.22 -2.28 1.48
N ARG A 4 -21.71 -2.50 2.71
CA ARG A 4 -21.36 -1.63 3.86
C ARG A 4 -19.88 -1.72 4.20
N ALA A 5 -19.30 -2.93 4.17
CA ALA A 5 -17.88 -3.13 4.42
C ALA A 5 -17.02 -2.45 3.34
N ALA A 6 -17.40 -2.60 2.08
CA ALA A 6 -16.77 -1.95 0.94
C ALA A 6 -16.86 -0.42 1.04
N GLN A 7 -18.01 0.13 1.42
CA GLN A 7 -18.20 1.56 1.61
C GLN A 7 -17.31 2.11 2.73
N ALA A 8 -17.27 1.44 3.89
CA ALA A 8 -16.42 1.84 5.01
C ALA A 8 -14.93 1.77 4.62
N LEU A 9 -14.53 0.71 3.92
CA LEU A 9 -13.17 0.54 3.43
C LEU A 9 -12.81 1.61 2.39
N ALA A 10 -13.73 1.95 1.48
CA ALA A 10 -13.54 3.02 0.51
C ALA A 10 -13.31 4.38 1.18
N ALA A 11 -14.12 4.72 2.19
CA ALA A 11 -13.95 5.96 2.95
C ALA A 11 -12.59 6.02 3.66
N GLY A 12 -12.15 4.93 4.29
CA GLY A 12 -10.84 4.84 4.94
C GLY A 12 -9.70 4.98 3.94
N ILE A 13 -9.74 4.26 2.82
CA ILE A 13 -8.72 4.33 1.77
C ILE A 13 -8.63 5.74 1.18
N ALA A 14 -9.77 6.36 0.85
CA ALA A 14 -9.80 7.71 0.29
C ALA A 14 -9.26 8.76 1.29
N ALA A 15 -9.59 8.64 2.57
CA ALA A 15 -9.05 9.50 3.61
C ALA A 15 -7.51 9.35 3.73
N THR A 16 -7.00 8.12 3.78
CA THR A 16 -5.55 7.87 3.82
C THR A 16 -4.86 8.39 2.56
N ALA A 17 -5.42 8.13 1.38
CA ALA A 17 -4.90 8.65 0.12
C ALA A 17 -4.86 10.18 0.08
N THR A 18 -5.85 10.84 0.67
CA THR A 18 -5.88 12.30 0.76
C THR A 18 -4.77 12.83 1.67
N LEU A 19 -4.48 12.15 2.78
CA LEU A 19 -3.53 12.60 3.79
C LEU A 19 -2.07 12.34 3.43
N VAL A 20 -1.78 11.20 2.79
CA VAL A 20 -0.40 10.75 2.53
C VAL A 20 -0.13 10.41 1.06
N GLU A 21 -1.06 10.75 0.17
CA GLU A 21 -0.90 10.64 -1.29
C GLU A 21 -0.51 9.24 -1.79
N ILE A 22 -1.12 8.19 -1.21
CA ILE A 22 -0.90 6.82 -1.70
C ILE A 22 -1.55 6.60 -3.07
N ARG A 23 -0.87 5.84 -3.93
CA ARG A 23 -1.35 5.49 -5.28
C ARG A 23 -1.97 4.10 -5.38
N ILE A 24 -1.77 3.25 -4.38
CA ILE A 24 -2.30 1.90 -4.34
C ILE A 24 -2.64 1.48 -2.91
N ALA A 25 -3.79 0.83 -2.74
CA ALA A 25 -4.19 0.14 -1.53
C ALA A 25 -4.28 -1.37 -1.83
N VAL A 26 -3.53 -2.16 -1.07
CA VAL A 26 -3.51 -3.62 -1.20
C VAL A 26 -4.36 -4.24 -0.10
N ILE A 27 -5.34 -5.05 -0.46
CA ILE A 27 -6.22 -5.76 0.49
C ILE A 27 -5.71 -7.18 0.66
N GLY A 28 -5.29 -7.53 1.88
CA GLY A 28 -4.78 -8.85 2.23
C GLY A 28 -5.71 -9.64 3.16
N GLY A 29 -5.19 -10.78 3.63
CA GLY A 29 -5.89 -11.67 4.58
C GLY A 29 -7.14 -12.33 4.01
N GLY A 30 -7.93 -12.97 4.88
CA GLY A 30 -9.14 -13.69 4.48
C GLY A 30 -10.22 -12.81 3.82
N VAL A 31 -10.16 -11.49 4.03
CA VAL A 31 -11.06 -10.51 3.40
C VAL A 31 -10.83 -10.43 1.89
N ALA A 32 -9.58 -10.53 1.44
CA ALA A 32 -9.24 -10.51 0.02
C ALA A 32 -9.82 -11.72 -0.75
N ASN A 33 -10.07 -12.84 -0.05
CA ASN A 33 -10.66 -14.06 -0.64
C ASN A 33 -12.12 -13.88 -1.08
N ALA A 34 -12.80 -12.81 -0.64
CA ALA A 34 -14.14 -12.49 -1.12
C ALA A 34 -14.17 -12.13 -2.62
N GLY A 35 -13.02 -11.80 -3.21
CA GLY A 35 -12.91 -11.49 -4.63
C GLY A 35 -13.88 -10.38 -5.05
N GLU A 36 -14.46 -10.49 -6.23
CA GLU A 36 -15.32 -9.44 -6.78
C GLU A 36 -16.57 -9.13 -5.94
N LEU A 37 -17.00 -10.02 -5.02
CA LEU A 37 -18.08 -9.69 -4.07
C LEU A 37 -17.72 -8.53 -3.14
N LEU A 38 -16.42 -8.33 -2.85
CA LEU A 38 -15.92 -7.17 -2.11
C LEU A 38 -15.33 -6.12 -3.06
N PHE A 39 -14.52 -6.54 -4.04
CA PHE A 39 -13.76 -5.60 -4.86
C PHE A 39 -14.66 -4.79 -5.82
N ALA A 40 -15.76 -5.35 -6.34
CA ALA A 40 -16.69 -4.60 -7.18
C ALA A 40 -17.39 -3.45 -6.43
N PRO A 41 -18.05 -3.67 -5.28
CA PRO A 41 -18.64 -2.57 -4.51
C PRO A 41 -17.58 -1.61 -3.96
N LEU A 42 -16.38 -2.10 -3.62
CA LEU A 42 -15.29 -1.24 -3.12
C LEU A 42 -14.81 -0.25 -4.18
N ARG A 43 -14.57 -0.71 -5.41
CA ARG A 43 -14.19 0.18 -6.53
C ARG A 43 -15.29 1.21 -6.82
N ARG A 44 -16.56 0.80 -6.74
CA ARG A 44 -17.70 1.71 -6.90
C ARG A 44 -17.74 2.79 -5.82
N SER A 45 -17.71 2.39 -4.55
CA SER A 45 -17.73 3.35 -3.44
C SER A 45 -16.51 4.26 -3.42
N LEU A 46 -15.34 3.79 -3.88
CA LEU A 46 -14.16 4.65 -4.01
C LEU A 46 -14.36 5.80 -4.99
N GLN A 47 -15.11 5.60 -6.08
CA GLN A 47 -15.42 6.68 -7.01
C GLN A 47 -16.23 7.80 -6.33
N ASP A 48 -17.08 7.46 -5.34
CA ASP A 48 -17.88 8.44 -4.60
C ASP A 48 -17.03 9.28 -3.63
N TYR A 49 -15.95 8.71 -3.09
CA TYR A 49 -15.07 9.38 -2.12
C TYR A 49 -13.82 10.03 -2.73
N ALA A 50 -13.34 9.53 -3.87
CA ALA A 50 -12.14 10.01 -4.55
C ALA A 50 -12.45 11.22 -5.45
N THR A 51 -12.94 12.32 -4.87
CA THR A 51 -13.36 13.51 -5.64
C THR A 51 -12.18 14.42 -6.03
N LEU A 52 -11.10 14.42 -5.26
CA LEU A 52 -9.88 15.20 -5.54
C LEU A 52 -9.03 14.53 -6.64
N SER A 53 -8.51 15.32 -7.59
CA SER A 53 -7.78 14.87 -8.79
C SER A 53 -6.63 13.87 -8.53
N PHE A 54 -5.91 14.05 -7.42
CA PHE A 54 -4.81 13.17 -7.03
C PHE A 54 -5.26 11.86 -6.37
N VAL A 55 -6.50 11.79 -5.87
CA VAL A 55 -7.08 10.60 -5.24
C VAL A 55 -7.82 9.73 -6.26
N GLN A 56 -8.29 10.30 -7.38
CA GLN A 56 -9.08 9.60 -8.42
C GLN A 56 -8.36 8.40 -9.03
N HIS A 57 -7.04 8.37 -8.94
CA HIS A 57 -6.19 7.36 -9.57
C HIS A 57 -5.72 6.27 -8.60
N ILE A 58 -6.24 6.23 -7.37
CA ILE A 58 -5.87 5.20 -6.41
C ILE A 58 -6.32 3.81 -6.91
N LYS A 59 -5.36 2.90 -6.99
CA LYS A 59 -5.61 1.51 -7.37
C LYS A 59 -5.93 0.68 -6.14
N VAL A 60 -6.90 -0.23 -6.26
CA VAL A 60 -7.12 -1.26 -5.24
C VAL A 60 -6.84 -2.63 -5.82
N ALA A 61 -6.00 -3.40 -5.14
CA ALA A 61 -5.57 -4.72 -5.58
C ALA A 61 -5.59 -5.75 -4.44
N PRO A 62 -5.82 -7.04 -4.72
CA PRO A 62 -5.61 -8.10 -3.74
C PRO A 62 -4.11 -8.31 -3.49
N ALA A 63 -3.76 -8.75 -2.28
CA ALA A 63 -2.42 -9.22 -1.97
C ALA A 63 -2.11 -10.49 -2.75
N LEU A 64 -1.11 -10.43 -3.64
CA LEU A 64 -0.70 -11.58 -4.48
C LEU A 64 0.09 -12.63 -3.71
N THR A 65 0.70 -12.24 -2.59
CA THR A 65 1.51 -13.10 -1.73
C THR A 65 0.66 -13.84 -0.68
N GLY A 66 -0.67 -13.69 -0.71
CA GLY A 66 -1.56 -14.35 0.23
C GLY A 66 -1.18 -14.10 1.70
N THR A 67 -1.12 -15.17 2.48
CA THR A 67 -0.72 -15.15 3.90
C THR A 67 0.74 -14.80 4.13
N ASP A 68 1.57 -14.94 3.09
CA ASP A 68 3.03 -14.81 3.20
C ASP A 68 3.50 -13.36 3.02
N ALA A 69 2.58 -12.41 2.81
CA ALA A 69 2.92 -10.99 2.61
C ALA A 69 3.84 -10.44 3.72
N GLY A 70 3.58 -10.81 4.99
CA GLY A 70 4.40 -10.38 6.12
C GLY A 70 5.81 -10.99 6.08
N LEU A 71 5.92 -12.27 5.76
CA LEU A 71 7.22 -12.96 5.68
C LEU A 71 8.07 -12.45 4.51
N VAL A 72 7.45 -12.28 3.34
CA VAL A 72 8.09 -11.70 2.16
C VAL A 72 8.56 -10.26 2.44
N GLY A 73 7.72 -9.46 3.12
CA GLY A 73 8.09 -8.11 3.55
C GLY A 73 9.27 -8.08 4.51
N ALA A 74 9.30 -8.99 5.49
CA ALA A 74 10.41 -9.10 6.44
C ALA A 74 11.73 -9.50 5.75
N ALA A 75 11.68 -10.47 4.83
CA ALA A 75 12.84 -10.86 4.03
C ALA A 75 13.37 -9.71 3.16
N ALA A 76 12.47 -8.94 2.54
CA ALA A 76 12.84 -7.76 1.77
C ALA A 76 13.48 -6.68 2.65
N ALA A 77 12.92 -6.41 3.83
CA ALA A 77 13.47 -5.44 4.78
C ALA A 77 14.88 -5.83 5.25
N ALA A 78 15.09 -7.09 5.61
CA ALA A 78 16.42 -7.60 5.98
C ALA A 78 17.43 -7.48 4.84
N THR A 79 17.00 -7.77 3.60
CA THR A 79 17.85 -7.64 2.41
C THR A 79 18.26 -6.19 2.16
N LEU A 80 17.33 -5.23 2.33
CA LEU A 80 17.64 -3.81 2.19
C LEU A 80 18.63 -3.33 3.27
N ALA A 81 18.45 -3.75 4.52
CA ALA A 81 19.36 -3.40 5.61
C ALA A 81 20.80 -3.87 5.35
N ILE A 82 20.97 -5.11 4.87
CA ILE A 82 22.29 -5.66 4.50
C ILE A 82 22.94 -4.84 3.37
N ARG A 83 22.15 -4.33 2.42
CA ARG A 83 22.66 -3.55 1.28
C ARG A 83 23.09 -2.14 1.68
N ASP A 84 22.37 -1.53 2.63
CA ASP A 84 22.76 -0.22 3.19
C ASP A 84 24.06 -0.33 3.99
N GLU A 85 24.26 -1.41 4.75
CA GLU A 85 25.54 -1.67 5.44
C GLU A 85 26.71 -1.95 4.49
N ALA A 86 26.42 -2.50 3.31
CA ALA A 86 27.43 -2.81 2.29
C ALA A 86 27.88 -1.61 1.45
N THR A 87 27.30 -0.41 1.64
CA THR A 87 27.77 0.84 1.03
C THR A 87 28.70 1.54 2.03
N PRO A 88 30.04 1.44 1.91
CA PRO A 88 30.92 2.12 2.84
C PRO A 88 30.78 3.62 2.61
N ALA A 89 30.55 4.38 3.67
CA ALA A 89 30.64 5.83 3.64
C ALA A 89 32.01 6.22 3.07
N GLU A 90 32.04 6.86 1.92
CA GLU A 90 33.24 7.44 1.34
C GLU A 90 33.71 8.59 2.26
N VAL A 91 34.61 8.28 3.18
CA VAL A 91 35.27 9.29 4.01
C VAL A 91 36.32 9.98 3.14
N THR A 92 35.95 11.13 2.57
CA THR A 92 36.92 12.04 1.96
C THR A 92 37.77 12.65 3.09
N PRO A 93 39.11 12.48 3.12
CA PRO A 93 39.92 13.15 4.12
C PRO A 93 39.99 14.64 3.78
N THR A 94 39.47 15.49 4.66
CA THR A 94 39.69 16.94 4.62
C THR A 94 41.19 17.19 4.83
N THR A 95 41.92 17.44 3.74
CA THR A 95 43.26 18.00 3.81
C THR A 95 43.14 19.47 4.22
N VAL A 96 43.71 19.77 5.40
CA VAL A 96 43.94 21.11 5.92
C VAL A 96 44.84 21.88 4.96
N ALA A 97 44.42 23.06 4.55
CA ALA A 97 45.24 24.12 3.98
C ALA A 97 45.05 25.38 4.81
#